data_AF-A0A7C3AR01-F1
#
_entry.id   AF-A0A7C3AR01-F1
#
_cell.length_a   1.000
_cell.length_b   1.000
_cell.length_c   1.000
_cell.angle_alpha   90.00
_cell.angle_beta   90.00
_cell.angle_gamma   90.00
#
_symmetry.space_group_name_H-M   'P 1'
#
loop_
_entity.id
_entity.type
_entity.pdbx_description
1 polymer ?
#
loop_
_entity_poly.entity_id
_entity_poly.type
_entity_poly.pdbx_seq_one_letter_code
_entity_poly.pdbx_strand_id
1 'polypeptide(L)'
;MWRIFMGMAFLSTGLLPAHGFAEGETMDGTMQMEAFDSAHFQFDGPMGERIRANLEHWLLRAPGANPNMLEMFYRRDRHLPYPTPVPWAGEFAGKYLISAVQALRMTDDARLRALLESFTAGLMAAQDEDGYLGPWPKHERLLTHWDLWGHYHVMLGLMLWHDATGDPKALSCARRMADCVCDVYP
;
A
#
# COMPACT_ATOMS: atom_id res chain seq x y z
N MET A 1 19.87 -47.99 34.69
CA MET A 1 19.16 -47.94 35.98
C MET A 1 19.40 -46.56 36.60
N TRP A 2 18.42 -45.66 36.45
CA TRP A 2 18.05 -44.51 37.30
C TRP A 2 19.12 -43.64 37.98
N ARG A 3 19.09 -42.33 37.72
CA ARG A 3 18.52 -41.34 38.68
C ARG A 3 18.29 -39.96 38.04
N ILE A 4 17.14 -39.39 38.39
CA ILE A 4 16.63 -38.04 38.08
C ILE A 4 16.69 -37.22 39.40
N PHE A 5 16.72 -35.88 39.24
CA PHE A 5 16.31 -34.78 40.13
C PHE A 5 17.38 -34.03 40.94
N MET A 6 17.55 -32.73 40.63
CA MET A 6 17.07 -31.56 41.39
C MET A 6 17.27 -30.32 40.48
N GLY A 7 16.31 -29.46 40.15
CA GLY A 7 15.29 -28.84 41.00
C GLY A 7 15.82 -27.49 41.48
N MET A 8 15.68 -26.43 40.69
CA MET A 8 15.86 -25.05 41.17
C MET A 8 14.88 -24.14 40.45
N ALA A 9 13.74 -23.94 41.08
CA ALA A 9 12.75 -22.93 40.72
C ALA A 9 13.25 -21.58 41.24
N PHE A 10 13.41 -20.60 40.35
CA PHE A 10 13.46 -19.20 40.74
C PHE A 10 12.13 -18.55 40.35
N LEU A 11 11.27 -18.37 41.36
CA LEU A 11 10.23 -17.36 41.33
C LEU A 11 10.91 -16.01 41.51
N SER A 12 10.97 -15.21 40.44
CA SER A 12 11.19 -13.77 40.58
C SER A 12 9.90 -13.06 40.18
N THR A 13 9.19 -12.57 41.18
CA THR A 13 8.15 -11.56 41.04
C THR A 13 8.84 -10.23 40.82
N GLY A 14 8.81 -9.74 39.58
CA GLY A 14 9.31 -8.42 39.22
C GLY A 14 8.31 -7.76 38.28
N LEU A 15 7.90 -6.54 38.61
CA LEU A 15 6.96 -5.71 37.85
C LEU A 15 7.36 -5.63 36.37
N LEU A 16 6.41 -5.89 35.48
CA LEU A 16 6.51 -5.56 34.05
C LEU A 16 6.62 -4.04 33.91
N PRO A 17 7.71 -3.49 33.34
CA PRO A 17 7.69 -2.15 32.81
C PRO A 17 6.83 -2.15 31.53
N ALA A 18 6.14 -1.04 31.32
CA ALA A 18 5.32 -0.77 30.15
C ALA A 18 6.02 -1.12 28.84
N HIS A 19 5.23 -1.62 27.89
CA HIS A 19 5.63 -2.04 26.56
C HIS A 19 6.53 -1.00 25.89
N GLY A 20 7.83 -1.31 25.84
CA GLY A 20 8.73 -0.69 24.88
C GLY A 20 8.32 -1.17 23.50
N PHE A 21 8.08 -0.24 22.58
CA PHE A 21 8.10 -0.56 21.16
C PHE A 21 9.39 -1.32 20.88
N ALA A 22 9.29 -2.49 20.23
CA ALA A 22 10.47 -3.20 19.75
C ALA A 22 11.29 -2.20 18.92
N GLU A 23 12.50 -1.89 19.38
CA GLU A 23 13.51 -1.28 18.51
C GLU A 23 13.61 -2.18 17.29
N GLY A 24 13.34 -1.62 16.10
CA GLY A 24 13.36 -2.39 14.86
C GLY A 24 14.68 -3.14 14.78
N GLU A 25 14.61 -4.47 14.68
CA GLU A 25 15.80 -5.28 14.45
C GLU A 25 16.51 -4.70 13.22
N THR A 26 17.75 -4.22 13.42
CA THR A 26 18.62 -3.86 12.31
C THR A 26 18.74 -5.09 11.43
N MET A 27 18.38 -4.97 10.15
CA MET A 27 18.56 -6.04 9.18
C MET A 27 20.02 -6.51 9.22
N ASP A 28 20.28 -7.67 9.82
CA ASP A 28 21.63 -8.23 10.05
C ASP A 28 22.19 -8.90 8.78
N GLY A 29 21.91 -8.29 7.62
CA GLY A 29 22.29 -8.79 6.32
C GLY A 29 22.73 -7.64 5.42
N THR A 30 23.92 -7.75 4.85
CA THR A 30 24.38 -6.81 3.83
C THR A 30 23.69 -7.13 2.51
N MET A 31 22.96 -6.16 1.96
CA MET A 31 22.44 -6.24 0.58
C MET A 31 23.63 -6.45 -0.36
N GLN A 32 23.65 -7.58 -1.09
CA GLN A 32 24.74 -7.90 -2.03
C GLN A 32 24.65 -7.09 -3.34
N MET A 33 23.47 -6.53 -3.59
CA MET A 33 23.19 -5.64 -4.70
C MET A 33 22.30 -4.52 -4.21
N GLU A 34 22.64 -3.30 -4.59
CA GLU A 34 21.83 -2.12 -4.32
C GLU A 34 21.34 -1.54 -5.66
N ALA A 35 20.19 -0.88 -5.62
CA ALA A 35 19.75 -0.10 -6.77
C ALA A 35 20.66 1.14 -6.89
N PHE A 36 20.97 1.54 -8.11
CA PHE A 36 21.63 2.83 -8.33
C PHE A 36 20.57 3.94 -8.27
N ASP A 37 20.52 4.69 -7.17
CA ASP A 37 19.54 5.77 -6.97
C ASP A 37 19.59 6.86 -8.05
N SER A 38 20.75 7.02 -8.71
CA SER A 38 20.96 7.99 -9.78
C SER A 38 20.78 7.42 -11.20
N ALA A 39 20.35 6.17 -11.34
CA ALA A 39 20.20 5.56 -12.65
C ALA A 39 18.94 6.07 -13.36
N HIS A 40 19.11 6.61 -14.57
CA HIS A 40 18.04 6.99 -15.46
C HIS A 40 18.03 6.07 -16.68
N PHE A 41 16.86 5.52 -16.99
CA PHE A 41 16.67 4.60 -18.10
C PHE A 41 15.81 5.27 -19.18
N GLN A 42 16.25 5.17 -20.44
CA GLN A 42 15.46 5.53 -21.60
C GLN A 42 15.29 4.29 -22.47
N PHE A 43 14.07 4.07 -22.95
CA PHE A 43 13.70 2.90 -23.73
C PHE A 43 13.24 3.30 -25.12
N ASP A 44 13.89 2.71 -26.14
CA ASP A 44 13.58 2.92 -27.55
C ASP A 44 13.12 1.63 -28.24
N GLY A 45 12.84 1.73 -29.55
CA GLY A 45 12.39 0.62 -30.38
C GLY A 45 11.08 -0.01 -29.87
N PRO A 46 10.87 -1.32 -30.09
CA PRO A 46 9.62 -1.98 -29.73
C PRO A 46 9.24 -1.87 -28.24
N MET A 47 10.22 -1.75 -27.34
CA MET A 47 9.96 -1.57 -25.91
C MET A 47 9.46 -0.15 -25.62
N GLY A 48 10.16 0.87 -26.13
CA GLY A 48 9.74 2.27 -25.99
C GLY A 48 8.36 2.54 -26.60
N GLU A 49 8.06 1.92 -27.74
CA GLU A 49 6.74 1.98 -28.38
C GLU A 49 5.63 1.42 -27.49
N ARG A 50 5.86 0.28 -26.83
CA ARG A 50 4.88 -0.33 -25.92
C ARG A 50 4.68 0.48 -24.64
N ILE A 51 5.75 1.04 -24.08
CA ILE A 51 5.66 1.94 -22.91
C ILE A 51 4.81 3.17 -23.26
N ARG A 52 5.10 3.81 -24.41
CA ARG A 52 4.33 4.97 -24.88
C ARG A 52 2.87 4.63 -25.17
N ALA A 53 2.61 3.49 -25.82
CA ALA A 53 1.24 3.04 -26.08
C ALA A 53 0.47 2.77 -24.77
N ASN A 54 1.10 2.16 -23.77
CA ASN A 54 0.51 1.96 -22.45
C ASN A 54 0.21 3.30 -21.75
N LEU A 55 1.15 4.25 -21.80
CA LEU A 55 0.95 5.60 -21.27
C LEU A 55 -0.27 6.29 -21.91
N GLU A 56 -0.31 6.38 -23.23
CA GLU A 56 -1.31 7.15 -23.98
C GLU A 56 -2.71 6.53 -23.96
N HIS A 57 -2.78 5.20 -24.06
CA HIS A 57 -4.04 4.49 -24.27
C HIS A 57 -4.58 3.83 -23.00
N TRP A 58 -3.76 3.68 -21.97
CA TRP A 58 -4.17 3.09 -20.70
C TRP A 58 -4.02 4.07 -19.53
N LEU A 59 -2.79 4.43 -19.16
CA LEU A 59 -2.53 5.10 -17.89
C LEU A 59 -3.13 6.51 -17.79
N LEU A 60 -3.08 7.29 -18.87
CA LEU A 60 -3.70 8.63 -18.93
C LEU A 60 -5.23 8.59 -19.03
N ARG A 61 -5.83 7.43 -19.33
CA ARG A 61 -7.26 7.28 -19.59
C ARG A 61 -8.00 6.59 -18.45
N ALA A 62 -7.36 5.63 -17.79
CA ALA A 62 -8.02 4.70 -16.87
C ALA A 62 -8.81 5.39 -15.73
N PRO A 63 -8.29 6.39 -15.00
CA PRO A 63 -9.07 7.04 -13.94
C PRO A 63 -10.32 7.77 -14.44
N GLY A 64 -10.23 8.42 -15.61
CA GLY A 64 -11.37 9.11 -16.23
C GLY A 64 -12.39 8.17 -16.86
N ALA A 65 -11.92 7.06 -17.44
CA ALA A 65 -12.79 6.04 -18.04
C ALA A 65 -13.48 5.15 -17.00
N ASN A 66 -12.89 5.00 -15.81
CA ASN A 66 -13.46 4.23 -14.70
C ASN A 66 -13.32 4.98 -13.36
N PRO A 67 -14.19 5.98 -13.09
CA PRO A 67 -14.17 6.73 -11.83
C PRO A 67 -14.41 5.86 -10.59
N ASN A 68 -15.05 4.69 -10.75
CA ASN A 68 -15.26 3.74 -9.66
C ASN A 68 -13.95 3.25 -9.03
N MET A 69 -12.82 3.39 -9.72
CA MET A 69 -11.49 3.12 -9.15
C MET A 69 -11.25 3.92 -7.86
N LEU A 70 -11.81 5.13 -7.72
CA LEU A 70 -11.78 5.90 -6.46
C LEU A 70 -13.14 5.93 -5.76
N GLU A 71 -14.24 6.07 -6.49
CA GLU A 71 -15.55 6.27 -5.86
C GLU A 71 -15.96 5.12 -4.93
N MET A 72 -15.49 3.89 -5.19
CA MET A 72 -15.79 2.76 -4.30
C MET A 72 -15.33 2.98 -2.85
N PHE A 73 -14.19 3.65 -2.65
CA PHE A 73 -13.65 3.93 -1.32
C PHE A 73 -14.53 4.93 -0.57
N TYR A 74 -15.12 5.91 -1.26
CA TYR A 74 -16.05 6.90 -0.70
C TYR A 74 -17.48 6.37 -0.48
N ARG A 75 -17.80 5.25 -1.11
CA ARG A 75 -19.08 4.55 -0.99
C ARG A 75 -19.04 3.43 0.04
N ARG A 76 -17.89 3.16 0.66
CA ARG A 76 -17.81 2.27 1.82
C ARG A 76 -18.88 2.65 2.85
N ASP A 77 -19.45 1.66 3.53
CA ASP A 77 -20.51 1.82 4.53
C ASP A 77 -21.86 2.39 4.03
N ARG A 78 -22.03 2.69 2.73
CA ARG A 78 -23.32 3.16 2.20
C ARG A 78 -24.27 2.01 1.88
N HIS A 79 -25.50 2.12 2.38
CA HIS A 79 -26.61 1.26 1.98
C HIS A 79 -27.46 1.92 0.89
N LEU A 80 -27.22 1.55 -0.37
CA LEU A 80 -28.01 1.94 -1.56
C LEU A 80 -27.94 0.78 -2.56
N PRO A 81 -28.83 0.69 -3.57
CA PRO A 81 -28.84 -0.43 -4.53
C PRO A 81 -27.68 -0.30 -5.53
N TYR A 82 -26.45 -0.43 -5.03
CA TYR A 82 -25.25 -0.55 -5.86
C TYR A 82 -24.90 -2.03 -6.00
N PRO A 83 -24.42 -2.46 -7.17
CA PRO A 83 -23.83 -3.78 -7.31
C PRO A 83 -22.71 -3.94 -6.30
N THR A 84 -22.73 -5.05 -5.55
CA THR A 84 -21.61 -5.42 -4.70
C THR A 84 -20.35 -5.47 -5.57
N PRO A 85 -19.27 -4.77 -5.19
CA PRO A 85 -18.02 -4.87 -5.92
C PRO A 85 -17.54 -6.32 -5.96
N VAL A 86 -16.73 -6.67 -6.97
CA VAL A 86 -16.00 -7.93 -6.93
C VAL A 86 -15.11 -7.98 -5.68
N PRO A 87 -14.86 -9.15 -5.06
CA PRO A 87 -14.12 -9.23 -3.81
C PRO A 87 -12.78 -8.47 -3.85
N TRP A 88 -11.98 -8.63 -4.89
CA TRP A 88 -10.69 -7.95 -5.03
C TRP A 88 -10.78 -6.47 -5.47
N ALA A 89 -11.94 -5.81 -5.45
CA ALA A 89 -12.13 -4.47 -6.01
C ALA A 89 -11.19 -3.40 -5.42
N GLY A 90 -10.86 -3.52 -4.12
CA GLY A 90 -9.96 -2.59 -3.42
C GLY A 90 -8.54 -2.56 -4.00
N GLU A 91 -8.13 -3.58 -4.75
CA GLU A 91 -6.78 -3.66 -5.32
C GLU A 91 -6.55 -2.69 -6.49
N PHE A 92 -7.62 -2.30 -7.20
CA PHE A 92 -7.49 -1.65 -8.51
C PHE A 92 -6.80 -0.29 -8.44
N ALA A 93 -7.13 0.54 -7.43
CA ALA A 93 -6.49 1.84 -7.24
C ALA A 93 -4.99 1.70 -6.95
N GLY A 94 -4.62 0.73 -6.10
CA GLY A 94 -3.23 0.43 -5.78
C GLY A 94 -2.45 -0.08 -6.99
N LYS A 95 -2.98 -1.07 -7.73
CA LYS A 95 -2.32 -1.59 -8.96
C LYS A 95 -2.13 -0.51 -10.01
N TYR A 96 -3.14 0.36 -10.19
CA TYR A 96 -3.02 1.49 -11.09
C TYR A 96 -1.89 2.41 -10.66
N LEU A 97 -1.86 2.83 -9.39
CA LEU A 97 -0.84 3.73 -8.86
C LEU A 97 0.57 3.13 -8.99
N ILE A 98 0.75 1.85 -8.63
CA ILE A 98 2.01 1.12 -8.82
C ILE A 98 2.44 1.18 -10.29
N SER A 99 1.57 0.80 -11.23
CA SER A 99 1.90 0.81 -12.66
C SER A 99 2.22 2.21 -13.17
N ALA A 100 1.50 3.21 -12.71
CA ALA A 100 1.63 4.58 -13.20
C ALA A 100 2.88 5.27 -12.67
N VAL A 101 3.27 5.04 -11.40
CA VAL A 101 4.53 5.56 -10.86
C VAL A 101 5.72 4.98 -11.62
N GLN A 102 5.68 3.69 -11.97
CA GLN A 102 6.73 3.08 -12.77
C GLN A 102 6.82 3.70 -14.18
N ALA A 103 5.67 3.95 -14.83
CA ALA A 103 5.66 4.65 -16.10
C ALA A 103 6.18 6.10 -16.00
N LEU A 104 5.84 6.80 -14.91
CA LEU A 104 6.35 8.15 -14.66
C LEU A 104 7.88 8.14 -14.56
N ARG A 105 8.47 7.19 -13.82
CA ARG A 105 9.93 7.03 -13.70
C ARG A 105 10.65 6.73 -15.02
N MET A 106 9.95 6.12 -16.00
CA MET A 106 10.52 5.77 -17.31
C MET A 106 10.33 6.85 -18.37
N THR A 107 9.43 7.82 -18.15
CA THR A 107 9.00 8.76 -19.19
C THR A 107 9.06 10.22 -18.78
N ASP A 108 9.08 10.53 -17.48
CA ASP A 108 8.98 11.87 -16.92
C ASP A 108 7.79 12.70 -17.46
N ASP A 109 6.71 12.04 -17.89
CA ASP A 109 5.56 12.72 -18.51
C ASP A 109 4.80 13.60 -17.50
N ALA A 110 4.83 14.92 -17.75
CA ALA A 110 4.21 15.90 -16.88
C ALA A 110 2.67 15.77 -16.77
N ARG A 111 2.00 15.25 -17.82
CA ARG A 111 0.55 15.00 -17.79
C ARG A 111 0.24 13.86 -16.84
N LEU A 112 1.05 12.80 -16.88
CA LEU A 112 0.92 11.68 -15.96
C LEU A 112 1.19 12.12 -14.52
N ARG A 113 2.24 12.92 -14.28
CA ARG A 113 2.53 13.47 -12.95
C ARG A 113 1.33 14.21 -12.36
N ALA A 114 0.75 15.16 -13.10
CA ALA A 114 -0.40 15.92 -12.63
C ALA A 114 -1.62 15.04 -12.37
N LEU A 115 -1.85 14.02 -13.22
CA LEU A 115 -2.92 13.04 -13.01
C LEU A 115 -2.71 12.25 -11.72
N LEU A 116 -1.47 11.80 -11.45
CA LEU A 116 -1.15 11.03 -10.26
C LEU A 116 -1.18 11.86 -8.98
N GLU A 117 -0.80 13.13 -9.02
CA GLU A 117 -0.97 14.06 -7.90
C GLU A 117 -2.46 14.14 -7.49
N SER A 118 -3.34 14.36 -8.46
CA SER A 118 -4.79 14.41 -8.20
C SER A 118 -5.36 13.06 -7.77
N PHE A 119 -4.98 11.96 -8.42
CA PHE A 119 -5.48 10.63 -8.13
C PHE A 119 -5.05 10.18 -6.73
N THR A 120 -3.78 10.38 -6.37
CA THR A 120 -3.22 9.99 -5.08
C THR A 120 -3.81 10.82 -3.96
N ALA A 121 -3.97 12.13 -4.15
CA ALA A 121 -4.67 12.98 -3.19
C ALA A 121 -6.12 12.52 -2.97
N GLY A 122 -6.83 12.19 -4.05
CA GLY A 122 -8.18 11.64 -3.99
C GLY A 122 -8.27 10.27 -3.31
N LEU A 123 -7.28 9.40 -3.49
CA LEU A 123 -7.21 8.12 -2.80
C LEU A 123 -6.96 8.30 -1.29
N MET A 124 -5.96 9.11 -0.92
CA MET A 124 -5.63 9.37 0.48
C MET A 124 -6.76 10.07 1.24
N ALA A 125 -7.48 10.98 0.58
CA ALA A 125 -8.63 11.66 1.17
C ALA A 125 -9.80 10.72 1.50
N ALA A 126 -9.81 9.50 0.94
CA ALA A 126 -10.76 8.47 1.31
C ALA A 126 -10.35 7.69 2.56
N GLN A 127 -9.14 7.88 3.14
CA GLN A 127 -8.74 7.12 4.33
C GLN A 127 -9.64 7.45 5.52
N ASP A 128 -10.07 6.42 6.25
CA ASP A 128 -10.93 6.56 7.43
C ASP A 128 -10.12 6.95 8.68
N GLU A 129 -10.81 7.29 9.77
CA GLU A 129 -10.19 7.76 11.02
C GLU A 129 -9.30 6.69 11.68
N ASP A 130 -9.66 5.42 11.56
CA ASP A 130 -8.92 4.24 12.06
C ASP A 130 -7.75 3.83 11.14
N GLY A 131 -7.50 4.57 10.06
CA GLY A 131 -6.45 4.25 9.09
C GLY A 131 -6.89 3.31 7.98
N TYR A 132 -8.10 2.76 8.03
CA TYR A 132 -8.65 1.91 6.99
C TYR A 132 -8.80 2.66 5.65
N LEU A 133 -8.41 2.00 4.55
CA LEU A 133 -8.55 2.53 3.20
C LEU A 133 -8.91 1.40 2.23
N GLY A 134 -10.17 0.97 2.29
CA GLY A 134 -10.78 0.00 1.39
C GLY A 134 -12.26 0.31 1.11
N PRO A 135 -12.90 -0.45 0.21
CA PRO A 135 -14.28 -0.21 -0.22
C PRO A 135 -15.34 -0.91 0.65
N TRP A 136 -14.95 -1.66 1.68
CA TRP A 136 -15.86 -2.57 2.40
C TRP A 136 -16.47 -1.96 3.67
N PRO A 137 -17.66 -2.41 4.07
CA PRO A 137 -18.30 -1.92 5.29
C PRO A 137 -17.54 -2.37 6.54
N LYS A 138 -17.65 -1.61 7.64
CA LYS A 138 -16.90 -1.80 8.90
C LYS A 138 -16.81 -3.25 9.40
N HIS A 139 -17.89 -4.02 9.29
CA HIS A 139 -17.96 -5.39 9.80
C HIS A 139 -17.27 -6.44 8.91
N GLU A 140 -16.81 -6.06 7.72
CA GLU A 140 -16.14 -6.96 6.75
C GLU A 140 -14.68 -6.58 6.49
N ARG A 141 -14.24 -5.40 6.97
CA ARG A 141 -12.91 -4.84 6.70
C ARG A 141 -11.80 -5.83 7.04
N LEU A 142 -10.84 -5.95 6.13
CA LEU A 142 -9.60 -6.73 6.24
C LEU A 142 -9.73 -8.25 6.41
N LEU A 143 -10.86 -8.78 6.87
CA LEU A 143 -11.06 -10.20 7.20
C LEU A 143 -11.69 -11.01 6.06
N THR A 144 -12.33 -10.34 5.09
CA THR A 144 -12.97 -10.97 3.94
C THR A 144 -12.52 -10.30 2.64
N HIS A 145 -13.10 -10.74 1.52
CA HIS A 145 -12.98 -10.11 0.20
C HIS A 145 -11.55 -9.87 -0.32
N TRP A 146 -10.53 -10.56 0.16
CA TRP A 146 -9.14 -10.23 -0.20
C TRP A 146 -8.81 -8.76 0.12
N ASP A 147 -9.45 -8.19 1.13
CA ASP A 147 -9.34 -6.77 1.44
C ASP A 147 -7.92 -6.41 1.93
N LEU A 148 -7.30 -7.31 2.71
CA LEU A 148 -5.89 -7.18 3.08
C LEU A 148 -4.97 -7.10 1.85
N TRP A 149 -5.29 -7.82 0.78
CA TRP A 149 -4.56 -7.75 -0.49
C TRP A 149 -4.79 -6.41 -1.21
N GLY A 150 -6.01 -5.88 -1.15
CA GLY A 150 -6.32 -4.52 -1.58
C GLY A 150 -5.47 -3.47 -0.85
N HIS A 151 -5.46 -3.53 0.49
CA HIS A 151 -4.63 -2.68 1.35
C HIS A 151 -3.15 -2.76 0.98
N TYR A 152 -2.61 -3.97 0.79
CA TYR A 152 -1.21 -4.17 0.39
C TYR A 152 -0.85 -3.39 -0.88
N HIS A 153 -1.70 -3.44 -1.92
CA HIS A 153 -1.43 -2.73 -3.17
C HIS A 153 -1.55 -1.22 -3.04
N VAL A 154 -2.50 -0.72 -2.24
CA VAL A 154 -2.62 0.71 -1.98
C VAL A 154 -1.40 1.21 -1.20
N MET A 155 -0.98 0.51 -0.15
CA MET A 155 0.21 0.83 0.63
C MET A 155 1.47 0.86 -0.24
N LEU A 156 1.69 -0.18 -1.06
CA LEU A 156 2.83 -0.23 -1.96
C LEU A 156 2.80 0.90 -2.99
N GLY A 157 1.63 1.22 -3.56
CA GLY A 157 1.48 2.35 -4.47
C GLY A 157 1.80 3.69 -3.82
N LEU A 158 1.33 3.91 -2.58
CA LEU A 158 1.61 5.13 -1.82
C LEU A 158 3.09 5.26 -1.43
N MET A 159 3.75 4.16 -1.08
CA MET A 159 5.20 4.14 -0.82
C MET A 159 5.99 4.49 -2.08
N LEU A 160 5.67 3.86 -3.22
CA LEU A 160 6.31 4.19 -4.50
C LEU A 160 6.09 5.66 -4.89
N TRP A 161 4.89 6.19 -4.63
CA TRP A 161 4.62 7.61 -4.86
C TRP A 161 5.45 8.51 -3.95
N HIS A 162 5.57 8.16 -2.67
CA HIS A 162 6.43 8.86 -1.73
C HIS A 162 7.89 8.86 -2.20
N ASP A 163 8.43 7.69 -2.58
CA ASP A 163 9.81 7.59 -3.06
C ASP A 163 10.06 8.41 -4.32
N ALA A 164 9.08 8.46 -5.24
CA ALA A 164 9.19 9.19 -6.50
C ALA A 164 8.99 10.71 -6.38
N THR A 165 8.40 11.21 -5.29
CA THR A 165 7.98 12.63 -5.18
C THR A 165 8.40 13.32 -3.89
N GLY A 166 8.78 12.55 -2.87
CA GLY A 166 9.00 13.03 -1.51
C GLY A 166 7.72 13.39 -0.74
N ASP A 167 6.50 13.07 -1.25
CA ASP A 167 5.25 13.46 -0.58
C ASP A 167 5.08 12.76 0.78
N PRO A 168 5.23 13.46 1.91
CA PRO A 168 5.16 12.84 3.23
C PRO A 168 3.75 12.39 3.59
N LYS A 169 2.71 12.92 2.93
CA LYS A 169 1.32 12.54 3.19
C LYS A 169 1.05 11.11 2.73
N ALA A 170 1.64 10.70 1.60
CA ALA A 170 1.52 9.34 1.09
C ALA A 170 2.13 8.31 2.04
N LEU A 171 3.34 8.57 2.54
CA LEU A 171 3.96 7.72 3.56
C LEU A 171 3.14 7.68 4.85
N SER A 172 2.64 8.83 5.31
CA SER A 172 1.79 8.89 6.51
C SER A 172 0.49 8.10 6.34
N CYS A 173 -0.15 8.19 5.18
CA CYS A 173 -1.34 7.43 4.85
C CYS A 173 -1.04 5.92 4.87
N ALA A 174 0.03 5.48 4.20
CA ALA A 174 0.44 4.08 4.17
C ALA A 174 0.76 3.52 5.57
N ARG A 175 1.41 4.32 6.44
CA ARG A 175 1.68 3.92 7.84
C ARG A 175 0.40 3.70 8.63
N ARG A 176 -0.58 4.60 8.53
CA ARG A 176 -1.88 4.44 9.19
C ARG A 176 -2.64 3.20 8.69
N MET A 177 -2.50 2.86 7.41
CA MET A 177 -3.04 1.60 6.89
C MET A 177 -2.33 0.38 7.49
N ALA A 178 -1.01 0.45 7.68
CA ALA A 178 -0.24 -0.61 8.33
C ALA A 178 -0.65 -0.79 9.79
N ASP A 179 -0.77 0.31 10.55
CA ASP A 179 -1.23 0.30 11.94
C ASP A 179 -2.62 -0.34 12.05
N CYS A 180 -3.55 0.04 11.15
CA CYS A 180 -4.88 -0.57 11.05
C CYS A 180 -4.83 -2.09 10.81
N VAL A 181 -3.88 -2.57 9.98
CA VAL A 181 -3.69 -4.01 9.74
C VAL A 181 -3.15 -4.70 11.00
N CYS A 182 -2.15 -4.13 11.68
CA CYS A 182 -1.60 -4.67 12.92
C CYS A 182 -2.65 -4.75 14.04
N ASP A 183 -3.54 -3.76 14.14
CA ASP A 183 -4.62 -3.77 15.12
C ASP A 183 -5.65 -4.90 14.87
N VAL A 184 -5.83 -5.30 13.60
CA VAL A 184 -6.74 -6.41 13.23
C VAL A 184 -6.05 -7.78 13.32
N TYR A 185 -4.75 -7.85 13.03
CA TYR A 185 -3.95 -9.07 13.00
C TYR A 185 -2.79 -9.01 14.04
N PRO A 186 -3.11 -9.19 15.33
CA PRO A 186 -2.13 -9.11 16.42
C PRO A 186 -1.17 -10.32 16.49
#